data_AF-A0A4R2JVQ6-F1
#
_entry.id   AF-A0A4R2JVQ6-F1
#
_cell.length_a   1.000
_cell.length_b   1.000
_cell.length_c   1.000
_cell.angle_alpha   90.00
_cell.angle_beta   90.00
_cell.angle_gamma   90.00
#
_symmetry.space_group_name_H-M   'P 1'
#
loop_
_entity.id
_entity.type
_entity.pdbx_description
1 polymer ?
#
loop_
_entity_poly.entity_id
_entity_poly.type
_entity_poly.pdbx_seq_one_letter_code
_entity_poly.pdbx_strand_id
1 'polypeptide(L)'
;MSTYPTTPAQGNRTGAAPVRPGTLKAAVLIAVVVGLAEVVNAVVMLTGGMDLAAKLAAKGLDILNLDLGADLNNQVIKEAATQMQSTLQGRAFILLVFGVGMLLFGLLMTKAATWARVLVTIFAALTLGMSGFVLLDVNTTLMMVLGAVATLGAIVSIVTTWLGPNGRYAKALKA
;
A
#
# COMPACT_ATOMS: atom_id res chain seq x y z
N MET A 1 22.80 35.51 52.39
CA MET A 1 23.07 34.10 52.06
C MET A 1 22.01 33.65 51.06
N SER A 2 22.37 33.49 49.78
CA SER A 2 21.45 33.04 48.72
C SER A 2 21.49 31.52 48.63
N THR A 3 20.42 30.85 49.04
CA THR A 3 20.24 29.41 48.90
C THR A 3 19.62 29.13 47.54
N TYR A 4 20.44 28.83 46.53
CA TYR A 4 19.92 28.24 45.30
C TYR A 4 19.50 26.79 45.57
N PRO A 5 18.30 26.37 45.15
CA PRO A 5 17.94 24.95 45.18
C PRO A 5 18.87 24.21 44.21
N THR A 6 19.68 23.31 44.76
CA THR A 6 20.45 22.33 43.99
C THR A 6 19.47 21.37 43.33
N THR A 7 19.33 21.49 42.00
CA THR A 7 18.63 20.49 41.18
C THR A 7 19.28 19.14 41.44
N PRO A 8 18.55 18.12 41.93
CA PRO A 8 19.14 16.81 42.19
C PRO A 8 19.65 16.23 40.88
N ALA A 9 20.93 15.84 40.88
CA ALA A 9 21.55 15.10 39.79
C ALA A 9 20.68 13.85 39.52
N GLN A 10 20.05 13.80 38.35
CA GLN A 10 19.39 12.59 37.86
C GLN A 10 20.47 11.52 37.73
N GLY A 11 20.51 10.62 38.72
CA GLY A 11 21.42 9.48 38.72
C GLY A 11 21.30 8.70 37.41
N ASN A 12 22.48 8.33 36.88
CA ASN A 12 22.66 7.38 35.80
C ASN A 12 21.73 6.17 35.98
N ARG A 13 20.54 6.21 35.36
CA ARG A 13 19.81 4.99 35.05
C ARG A 13 20.59 4.37 33.90
N THR A 14 21.38 3.34 34.19
CA THR A 14 21.84 2.38 33.20
C THR A 14 20.59 1.80 32.53
N GLY A 15 20.12 2.49 31.50
CA GLY A 15 18.81 2.29 30.90
C GLY A 15 18.73 0.93 30.24
N ALA A 16 17.83 0.07 30.72
CA ALA A 16 17.48 -1.14 30.01
C ALA A 16 17.14 -0.80 28.55
N ALA A 17 17.66 -1.58 27.60
CA ALA A 17 17.44 -1.35 26.17
C ALA A 17 15.92 -1.23 25.89
N PRO A 18 15.48 -0.21 25.13
CA PRO A 18 14.06 -0.01 24.84
C PRO A 18 13.43 -1.27 24.22
N VAL A 19 12.37 -1.80 24.83
CA VAL A 19 11.65 -2.96 24.29
C VAL A 19 10.78 -2.54 23.11
N ARG A 20 10.87 -3.29 22.00
CA ARG A 20 10.09 -3.03 20.78
C ARG A 20 8.58 -3.28 21.02
N PRO A 21 7.70 -2.29 20.77
CA PRO A 21 6.27 -2.49 20.94
C PRO A 21 5.69 -3.41 19.87
N GLY A 22 4.72 -4.25 20.24
CA GLY A 22 4.05 -5.17 19.31
C GLY A 22 3.33 -4.44 18.16
N THR A 23 2.84 -3.23 18.41
CA THR A 23 2.21 -2.35 17.40
C THR A 23 3.16 -1.99 16.26
N LEU A 24 4.46 -1.86 16.54
CA LEU A 24 5.46 -1.59 15.50
C LEU A 24 5.67 -2.82 14.61
N LYS A 25 5.72 -4.02 15.19
CA LYS A 25 5.82 -5.27 14.43
C LYS A 25 4.59 -5.45 13.53
N ALA A 26 3.40 -5.19 14.06
CA ALA A 26 2.16 -5.24 13.30
C ALA A 26 2.17 -4.24 12.14
N ALA A 27 2.56 -2.99 12.39
CA ALA A 27 2.62 -1.96 11.34
C ALA A 27 3.60 -2.34 10.21
N VAL A 28 4.77 -2.89 10.55
CA VAL A 28 5.74 -3.39 9.56
C VAL A 28 5.17 -4.57 8.78
N LEU A 29 4.58 -5.55 9.47
CA LEU A 29 3.98 -6.73 8.82
C LEU A 29 2.89 -6.31 7.82
N ILE A 30 1.98 -5.43 8.24
CA ILE A 30 0.89 -4.93 7.40
C ILE A 30 1.44 -4.17 6.20
N ALA A 31 2.43 -3.29 6.39
CA ALA A 31 3.06 -2.58 5.28
C ALA A 31 3.70 -3.54 4.27
N VAL A 32 4.32 -4.63 4.75
CA VAL A 32 4.89 -5.66 3.88
C VAL A 32 3.80 -6.40 3.12
N VAL A 33 2.73 -6.83 3.78
CA VAL A 33 1.61 -7.53 3.13
C VAL A 33 0.95 -6.65 2.06
N VAL A 34 0.71 -5.37 2.37
CA VAL A 34 0.15 -4.39 1.42
C VAL A 34 1.07 -4.20 0.23
N GLY A 35 2.36 -3.97 0.47
CA GLY A 35 3.31 -3.76 -0.60
C GLY A 35 3.48 -4.98 -1.50
N LEU A 36 3.44 -6.19 -0.93
CA LEU A 36 3.45 -7.44 -1.72
C LEU A 36 2.16 -7.60 -2.54
N ALA A 37 1.00 -7.32 -1.96
CA ALA A 37 -0.27 -7.42 -2.68
C ALA A 37 -0.29 -6.49 -3.92
N GLU A 38 0.20 -5.26 -3.77
CA GLU A 38 0.34 -4.28 -4.84
C GLU A 38 1.33 -4.72 -5.93
N VAL A 39 2.50 -5.23 -5.53
CA VAL A 39 3.50 -5.75 -6.49
C VAL A 39 2.92 -6.93 -7.27
N VAL A 40 2.24 -7.87 -6.61
CA VAL A 40 1.61 -9.00 -7.30
C VAL A 40 0.51 -8.51 -8.25
N ASN A 41 -0.31 -7.55 -7.82
CA ASN A 41 -1.36 -6.98 -8.67
C ASN A 41 -0.77 -6.30 -9.92
N ALA A 42 0.30 -5.52 -9.75
CA ALA A 42 1.04 -4.92 -10.86
C ALA A 42 1.62 -5.97 -11.81
N VAL A 43 2.23 -7.04 -11.27
CA VAL A 43 2.76 -8.14 -12.08
C VAL A 43 1.65 -8.80 -12.88
N VAL A 44 0.49 -9.09 -12.27
CA VAL A 44 -0.67 -9.67 -12.97
C VAL A 44 -1.13 -8.78 -14.13
N MET A 45 -1.19 -7.46 -13.93
CA MET A 45 -1.53 -6.52 -14.99
C MET A 45 -0.50 -6.49 -16.13
N LEU A 46 0.81 -6.54 -15.79
CA LEU A 46 1.89 -6.52 -16.79
C LEU A 46 1.97 -7.84 -17.57
N THR A 47 1.85 -8.98 -16.90
CA THR A 47 1.94 -10.30 -17.54
C THR A 47 0.66 -10.71 -18.26
N GLY A 48 -0.48 -10.17 -17.84
CA GLY A 48 -1.78 -10.47 -18.45
C GLY A 48 -1.92 -9.95 -19.89
N GLY A 49 -1.21 -8.85 -20.22
CA GLY A 49 -1.10 -8.33 -21.58
C GLY A 49 -2.44 -8.12 -22.29
N MET A 50 -2.48 -8.45 -23.58
CA MET A 50 -3.66 -8.28 -24.44
C MET A 50 -4.81 -9.23 -24.04
N ASP A 51 -4.51 -10.44 -23.55
CA ASP A 51 -5.52 -11.41 -23.16
C ASP A 51 -6.33 -10.94 -21.96
N LEU A 52 -5.66 -10.35 -20.96
CA LEU A 52 -6.32 -9.74 -19.82
C LEU A 52 -7.17 -8.54 -20.28
N ALA A 53 -6.63 -7.69 -21.15
CA ALA A 53 -7.35 -6.54 -21.67
C ALA A 53 -8.61 -6.95 -22.45
N ALA A 54 -8.53 -7.99 -23.29
CA ALA A 54 -9.67 -8.54 -24.02
C ALA A 54 -10.74 -9.12 -23.08
N LYS A 55 -10.34 -9.82 -22.02
CA LYS A 55 -11.27 -10.33 -21.00
C LYS A 55 -11.99 -9.20 -20.26
N LEU A 56 -11.28 -8.12 -19.92
CA LEU A 56 -11.89 -6.96 -19.26
C LEU A 56 -12.81 -6.18 -20.21
N ALA A 57 -12.42 -6.04 -21.49
CA ALA A 57 -13.27 -5.43 -22.52
C ALA A 57 -14.56 -6.21 -22.74
N ALA A 58 -14.48 -7.53 -22.88
CA ALA A 58 -15.63 -8.41 -23.00
C ALA A 58 -16.55 -8.32 -21.77
N LYS A 59 -15.97 -8.33 -20.56
CA LYS A 59 -16.72 -8.16 -19.31
C LYS A 59 -17.40 -6.78 -19.23
N GLY A 60 -16.77 -5.72 -19.75
CA GLY A 60 -17.37 -4.39 -19.82
C GLY A 60 -18.60 -4.34 -20.73
N LEU A 61 -18.54 -4.96 -21.91
CA LEU A 61 -19.68 -5.07 -22.83
C LEU A 61 -20.84 -5.87 -22.22
N ASP A 62 -20.52 -6.98 -21.54
CA ASP A 62 -21.48 -7.83 -20.84
C ASP A 62 -22.23 -7.05 -19.74
N ILE A 63 -21.51 -6.26 -18.94
CA ILE A 63 -22.11 -5.37 -17.93
C ILE A 63 -23.05 -4.33 -18.55
N LEU A 64 -22.74 -3.85 -19.76
CA LEU A 64 -23.56 -2.90 -20.49
C LEU A 64 -24.69 -3.57 -21.29
N ASN A 65 -24.75 -4.90 -21.29
CA ASN A 65 -25.72 -5.72 -22.03
C ASN A 65 -25.78 -5.36 -23.53
N LEU A 66 -24.63 -5.08 -24.13
CA LEU A 66 -24.49 -4.74 -25.54
C LEU A 66 -24.24 -6.02 -26.35
N ASP A 67 -25.21 -6.41 -27.18
CA ASP A 67 -25.02 -7.45 -28.20
C ASP A 67 -25.06 -6.83 -29.60
N LEU A 68 -23.88 -6.73 -30.22
CA LEU A 68 -23.70 -6.12 -31.54
C LEU A 68 -23.59 -7.17 -32.66
N GLY A 69 -23.83 -8.45 -32.35
CA GLY A 69 -23.55 -9.58 -33.23
C GLY A 69 -22.07 -10.00 -33.22
N ALA A 70 -21.81 -11.26 -33.54
CA ALA A 70 -20.51 -11.91 -33.30
C ALA A 70 -19.31 -11.19 -33.94
N ASP A 71 -19.42 -10.77 -35.20
CA ASP A 71 -18.31 -10.11 -35.91
C ASP A 71 -18.02 -8.71 -35.37
N LEU A 72 -19.07 -7.93 -35.07
CA LEU A 72 -18.91 -6.59 -34.51
C LEU A 72 -18.40 -6.65 -33.07
N ASN A 73 -18.89 -7.58 -32.25
CA ASN A 73 -18.40 -7.83 -30.89
C ASN A 73 -16.89 -8.13 -30.90
N ASN A 74 -16.42 -8.98 -31.81
CA ASN A 74 -15.00 -9.32 -31.91
C ASN A 74 -14.13 -8.10 -32.28
N GLN A 75 -14.61 -7.23 -33.18
CA GLN A 75 -13.90 -6.00 -33.54
C GLN A 75 -13.86 -5.00 -32.38
N VAL A 76 -15.01 -4.76 -31.75
CA VAL A 76 -15.13 -3.82 -30.61
C VAL A 76 -14.29 -4.30 -29.43
N ILE A 77 -14.30 -5.59 -29.10
CA ILE A 77 -13.47 -6.16 -28.04
C ILE A 77 -11.99 -5.95 -28.36
N LYS A 78 -11.56 -6.17 -29.60
CA LYS A 78 -10.15 -6.02 -29.99
C LYS A 78 -9.67 -4.57 -29.89
N GLU A 79 -10.49 -3.62 -30.34
CA GLU A 79 -10.18 -2.19 -30.22
C GLU A 79 -10.16 -1.74 -28.76
N ALA A 80 -11.17 -2.12 -27.99
CA ALA A 80 -11.24 -1.82 -26.55
C ALA A 80 -10.07 -2.44 -25.79
N ALA A 81 -9.70 -3.70 -26.09
CA ALA A 81 -8.55 -4.38 -25.49
C ALA A 81 -7.24 -3.63 -25.75
N THR A 82 -7.05 -3.12 -26.96
CA THR A 82 -5.84 -2.37 -27.32
C THR A 82 -5.72 -1.09 -26.48
N GLN A 83 -6.81 -0.35 -26.30
CA GLN A 83 -6.83 0.86 -25.46
C GLN A 83 -6.68 0.52 -23.97
N MET A 84 -7.34 -0.55 -23.51
CA MET A 84 -7.25 -1.02 -22.13
C MET A 84 -5.84 -1.49 -21.79
N GLN A 85 -5.12 -2.14 -22.72
CA GLN A 85 -3.76 -2.61 -22.47
C GLN A 85 -2.81 -1.47 -22.08
N SER A 86 -2.83 -0.36 -22.84
CA SER A 86 -2.01 0.81 -22.53
C SER A 86 -2.34 1.39 -21.15
N THR A 87 -3.64 1.46 -20.82
CA THR A 87 -4.12 1.95 -19.53
C THR A 87 -3.73 1.00 -18.38
N LEU A 88 -3.90 -0.31 -18.56
CA LEU A 88 -3.50 -1.35 -17.61
C LEU A 88 -2.00 -1.29 -17.31
N GLN A 89 -1.18 -1.11 -18.35
CA GLN A 89 0.26 -0.99 -18.20
C GLN A 89 0.64 0.25 -17.39
N GLY A 90 0.03 1.40 -17.68
CA GLY A 90 0.25 2.63 -16.90
C GLY A 90 -0.12 2.45 -15.42
N ARG A 91 -1.28 1.87 -15.14
CA ARG A 91 -1.73 1.56 -13.77
C ARG A 91 -0.79 0.59 -13.07
N ALA A 92 -0.35 -0.45 -13.77
CA ALA A 92 0.55 -1.44 -13.22
C ALA A 92 1.87 -0.84 -12.74
N PHE A 93 2.46 0.08 -13.52
CA PHE A 93 3.67 0.79 -13.09
C PHE A 93 3.44 1.64 -11.84
N ILE A 94 2.30 2.33 -11.75
CA ILE A 94 1.97 3.14 -10.58
C ILE A 94 1.82 2.26 -9.33
N LEU A 95 1.06 1.16 -9.42
CA LEU A 95 0.88 0.19 -8.33
C LEU A 95 2.23 -0.43 -7.94
N LEU A 96 3.10 -0.74 -8.92
CA LEU A 96 4.43 -1.26 -8.65
C LEU A 96 5.29 -0.27 -7.87
N VAL A 97 5.31 1.00 -8.28
CA VAL A 97 6.07 2.05 -7.57
C VAL A 97 5.54 2.24 -6.16
N PHE A 98 4.22 2.26 -5.97
CA PHE A 98 3.63 2.44 -4.65
C PHE A 98 3.82 1.21 -3.75
N GLY A 99 3.66 0.00 -4.29
CA GLY A 99 3.93 -1.25 -3.60
C GLY A 99 5.39 -1.39 -3.18
N VAL A 100 6.34 -1.08 -4.07
CA VAL A 100 7.78 -1.09 -3.75
C VAL A 100 8.12 -0.02 -2.71
N GLY A 101 7.56 1.19 -2.82
CA GLY A 101 7.74 2.24 -1.82
C GLY A 101 7.20 1.81 -0.45
N MET A 102 6.02 1.19 -0.41
CA MET A 102 5.43 0.65 0.81
C MET A 102 6.30 -0.45 1.44
N LEU A 103 6.88 -1.34 0.63
CA LEU A 103 7.83 -2.35 1.10
C LEU A 103 9.09 -1.71 1.68
N LEU A 104 9.72 -0.83 0.91
CA LEU A 104 10.98 -0.19 1.28
C LEU A 104 10.83 0.59 2.60
N PHE A 105 9.85 1.49 2.67
CA PHE A 105 9.65 2.33 3.85
C PHE A 105 9.02 1.57 5.01
N GLY A 106 8.19 0.56 4.74
CA GLY A 106 7.66 -0.36 5.75
C GLY A 106 8.78 -1.11 6.47
N LEU A 107 9.77 -1.62 5.72
CA LEU A 107 10.96 -2.29 6.30
C LEU A 107 11.87 -1.31 7.04
N LEU A 108 12.03 -0.08 6.53
CA LEU A 108 12.82 0.98 7.19
C LEU A 108 12.15 1.52 8.47
N MET A 109 10.85 1.30 8.65
CA MET A 109 10.10 1.70 9.84
C MET A 109 10.46 0.87 11.10
N THR A 110 11.28 -0.17 11.00
CA THR A 110 11.68 -1.04 12.13
C THR A 110 12.28 -0.32 13.35
N LYS A 111 12.86 0.88 13.18
CA LYS A 111 13.36 1.73 14.28
C LYS A 111 12.38 2.83 14.71
N ALA A 112 11.14 2.81 14.23
CA ALA A 112 10.12 3.83 14.47
C ALA A 112 10.57 5.28 14.18
N ALA A 113 11.51 5.45 13.25
CA ALA A 113 12.01 6.76 12.86
C ALA A 113 10.86 7.59 12.26
N THR A 114 10.74 8.86 12.67
CA THR A 114 9.63 9.73 12.24
C THR A 114 9.58 9.88 10.73
N TRP A 115 10.73 10.01 10.06
CA TRP A 115 10.78 10.12 8.59
C TRP A 115 10.21 8.87 7.90
N ALA A 116 10.52 7.66 8.39
CA ALA A 116 10.01 6.42 7.83
C ALA A 116 8.49 6.30 8.03
N ARG A 117 7.98 6.71 9.20
CA ARG A 117 6.52 6.73 9.49
C ARG A 117 5.77 7.69 8.56
N VAL A 118 6.33 8.86 8.30
CA VAL A 118 5.76 9.83 7.35
C VAL A 118 5.73 9.24 5.94
N LEU A 119 6.83 8.65 5.47
CA LEU A 119 6.88 8.03 4.14
C LEU A 119 5.91 6.86 4.01
N VAL A 120 5.83 5.95 5.00
CA VAL A 120 4.83 4.88 5.02
C VAL A 120 3.41 5.44 4.94
N THR A 121 3.12 6.54 5.62
CA THR A 121 1.79 7.18 5.57
C THR A 121 1.49 7.73 4.17
N ILE A 122 2.46 8.39 3.53
CA ILE A 122 2.31 8.92 2.16
C ILE A 122 2.06 7.78 1.18
N PHE A 123 2.90 6.74 1.20
CA PHE A 123 2.75 5.59 0.31
C PHE A 123 1.47 4.80 0.60
N ALA A 124 1.05 4.69 1.86
CA ALA A 124 -0.23 4.09 2.22
C ALA A 124 -1.40 4.91 1.66
N ALA A 125 -1.36 6.24 1.74
CA ALA A 125 -2.42 7.09 1.18
C ALA A 125 -2.49 6.99 -0.36
N LEU A 126 -1.34 6.96 -1.04
CA LEU A 126 -1.27 6.76 -2.49
C LEU A 126 -1.78 5.38 -2.90
N THR A 127 -1.39 4.34 -2.16
CA THR A 127 -1.90 2.97 -2.33
C THR A 127 -3.40 2.94 -2.13
N LEU A 128 -3.91 3.56 -1.06
CA LEU A 128 -5.34 3.61 -0.78
C LEU A 128 -6.14 4.20 -1.95
N GLY A 129 -5.65 5.30 -2.54
CA GLY A 129 -6.26 5.93 -3.71
C GLY A 129 -6.24 5.02 -4.94
N MET A 130 -5.09 4.44 -5.27
CA MET A 130 -4.93 3.62 -6.48
C MET A 130 -5.61 2.26 -6.38
N SER A 131 -5.38 1.51 -5.30
CA SER A 131 -6.04 0.22 -5.07
C SER A 131 -7.55 0.41 -4.90
N GLY A 132 -7.98 1.52 -4.28
CA GLY A 132 -9.39 1.91 -4.23
C GLY A 132 -9.99 2.13 -5.61
N PHE A 133 -9.26 2.80 -6.51
CA PHE A 133 -9.70 2.97 -7.90
C PHE A 133 -9.77 1.63 -8.66
N VAL A 134 -8.82 0.72 -8.42
CA VAL A 134 -8.88 -0.66 -8.96
C VAL A 134 -10.12 -1.40 -8.46
N LEU A 135 -10.56 -1.20 -7.22
CA LEU A 135 -11.77 -1.86 -6.73
C LEU A 135 -13.06 -1.38 -7.42
N LEU A 136 -13.06 -0.15 -7.94
CA LEU A 136 -14.23 0.47 -8.56
C LEU A 136 -14.32 0.24 -10.07
N ASP A 137 -13.29 -0.34 -10.68
CA ASP A 137 -13.22 -0.57 -12.13
C ASP A 137 -13.48 -2.04 -12.51
N VAL A 138 -13.70 -2.29 -13.80
CA VAL A 138 -13.89 -3.63 -14.37
C VAL A 138 -12.59 -4.42 -14.22
N ASN A 139 -12.58 -5.36 -13.28
CA ASN A 139 -11.38 -6.15 -12.96
C ASN A 139 -11.66 -7.65 -12.80
N THR A 140 -10.58 -8.43 -12.75
CA THR A 140 -10.65 -9.85 -12.41
C THR A 140 -10.83 -10.04 -10.91
N THR A 141 -11.36 -11.20 -10.51
CA THR A 141 -11.55 -11.55 -9.09
C THR A 141 -10.25 -11.47 -8.30
N LEU A 142 -9.14 -11.92 -8.87
CA LEU A 142 -7.83 -11.85 -8.22
C LEU A 142 -7.39 -10.40 -7.97
N MET A 143 -7.52 -9.52 -8.98
CA MET A 143 -7.16 -8.11 -8.87
C MET A 143 -8.04 -7.39 -7.84
N MET A 144 -9.33 -7.75 -7.74
CA MET A 144 -10.22 -7.21 -6.72
C MET A 144 -9.83 -7.65 -5.31
N VAL A 145 -9.49 -8.93 -5.10
CA VAL A 145 -9.04 -9.42 -3.79
C VAL A 145 -7.73 -8.76 -3.37
N LEU A 146 -6.75 -8.68 -4.26
CA LEU A 146 -5.47 -8.02 -3.99
C LEU A 146 -5.67 -6.52 -3.71
N GLY A 147 -6.51 -5.86 -4.51
CA GLY A 147 -6.90 -4.46 -4.28
C GLY A 147 -7.56 -4.26 -2.92
N ALA A 148 -8.48 -5.13 -2.51
CA ALA A 148 -9.15 -5.05 -1.21
C ALA A 148 -8.17 -5.21 -0.04
N VAL A 149 -7.24 -6.16 -0.15
CA VAL A 149 -6.17 -6.35 0.86
C VAL A 149 -5.28 -5.12 0.93
N ALA A 150 -4.89 -4.55 -0.22
CA ALA A 150 -4.07 -3.35 -0.27
C ALA A 150 -4.79 -2.12 0.31
N THR A 151 -6.04 -1.89 -0.06
CA THR A 151 -6.90 -0.80 0.45
C THR A 151 -7.09 -0.90 1.97
N LEU A 152 -7.55 -2.04 2.48
CA LEU A 152 -7.77 -2.22 3.92
C LEU A 152 -6.46 -2.17 4.69
N GLY A 153 -5.41 -2.84 4.18
CA GLY A 153 -4.11 -2.83 4.81
C GLY A 153 -3.46 -1.45 4.80
N ALA A 154 -3.68 -0.61 3.79
CA ALA A 154 -3.21 0.78 3.77
C ALA A 154 -3.86 1.60 4.90
N ILE A 155 -5.17 1.47 5.11
CA ILE A 155 -5.87 2.12 6.24
C ILE A 155 -5.27 1.67 7.56
N VAL A 156 -5.13 0.35 7.74
CA VAL A 156 -4.57 -0.22 8.98
C VAL A 156 -3.12 0.23 9.17
N SER A 157 -2.32 0.31 8.11
CA SER A 157 -0.94 0.80 8.16
C SER A 157 -0.88 2.25 8.63
N ILE A 158 -1.76 3.13 8.11
CA ILE A 158 -1.84 4.54 8.55
C ILE A 158 -2.15 4.60 10.05
N VAL A 159 -3.18 3.90 10.51
CA VAL A 159 -3.58 3.91 11.92
C VAL A 159 -2.47 3.35 12.81
N THR A 160 -1.96 2.17 12.49
CA THR A 160 -0.96 1.46 13.30
C THR A 160 0.38 2.19 13.34
N THR A 161 0.75 2.89 12.26
CA THR A 161 1.95 3.71 12.19
C THR A 161 1.92 4.81 13.25
N TRP A 162 0.75 5.41 13.54
CA TRP A 162 0.63 6.57 14.43
C TRP A 162 0.24 6.24 15.89
N LEU A 163 0.13 4.97 16.25
CA LEU A 163 -0.19 4.57 17.62
C LEU A 163 0.83 5.07 18.66
N GLY A 164 0.32 5.51 19.81
CA GLY A 164 1.11 6.08 20.92
C GLY A 164 2.34 5.28 21.36
N PRO A 165 2.28 3.92 21.46
CA PRO A 165 3.45 3.11 21.79
C PRO A 165 4.64 3.29 20.83
N ASN A 166 4.39 3.48 19.54
CA ASN A 166 5.46 3.68 18.55
C ASN A 166 6.20 5.01 18.79
N GLY A 167 5.46 6.06 19.18
CA GLY A 167 6.04 7.36 19.53
C GLY A 167 6.88 7.30 20.81
N ARG A 168 6.42 6.55 21.83
CA ARG A 168 7.19 6.33 23.07
C ARG A 168 8.48 5.56 22.82
N TYR A 169 8.43 4.52 21.99
CA TYR A 169 9.61 3.75 21.58
C TYR A 169 10.62 4.61 20.80
N ALA A 170 10.14 5.43 19.85
CA ALA A 170 11.01 6.33 19.09
C ALA A 170 11.73 7.37 19.97
N LYS A 171 11.08 7.86 21.04
CA LYS A 171 11.70 8.75 22.03
C LYS A 171 12.73 8.00 22.88
N ALA A 172 12.41 6.78 23.32
CA ALA A 172 13.30 5.95 24.11
C ALA A 172 14.58 5.53 23.36
N LEU A 173 14.54 5.43 22.02
CA LEU A 173 15.73 5.16 21.20
C LEU A 173 16.67 6.37 21.03
N LYS A 174 16.21 7.58 21.34
CA LYS A 174 16.99 8.83 21.20
C LYS A 174 17.57 9.33 22.54
N ALA A 175 17.06 8.81 23.65
CA ALA A 175 17.54 9.10 25.00
C ALA A 175 18.74 8.20 25.33
#